data_AF-A0A0F6HFK4-F1
#
_entry.id   AF-A0A0F6HFK4-F1
#
_cell.length_a   1.000
_cell.length_b   1.000
_cell.length_c   1.000
_cell.angle_alpha   90.00
_cell.angle_beta   90.00
_cell.angle_gamma   90.00
#
_symmetry.space_group_name_H-M   'P 1'
#
loop_
_entity.id
_entity.type
_entity.pdbx_description
1 polymer ?
#
loop_
_entity_poly.entity_id
_entity_poly.type
_entity_poly.pdbx_seq_one_letter_code
_entity_poly.pdbx_strand_id
1 'polypeptide(L)'
;MKHFLDRLERIHKVQDRNLRIRNQFFPERRVDFEKNSFIKKEEKHSFLNLFRRNRYMSQKIALVAGATGLIGKCLLEELSQSSYYQKVYALVRRPGNITGIEEIVSDYESLVAASLPKEITDVFCCLGTTISKAGSQENFRKVDHEYVLKLAKFTKEKGARSFLVVSALGADPKSFVFYNRVKGEMEKDLEKIGFSFLGIFRPSLLEGEREEVRPGEVVGHLVAKIVNPFLWGGIRKYRSIHGRTVAKAMIQIAEKEPKGIRILESDRIADFGQLYKT
;
A
#
# COMPACT_ATOMS: atom_id res chain seq x y z
N MET A 1 -37.07 10.14 11.32
CA MET A 1 -37.29 8.72 11.74
C MET A 1 -37.34 7.75 10.57
N LYS A 2 -38.21 7.96 9.56
CA LYS A 2 -38.38 7.06 8.40
C LYS A 2 -37.08 6.83 7.59
N HIS A 3 -36.34 7.91 7.30
CA HIS A 3 -35.01 7.83 6.64
C HIS A 3 -33.94 7.05 7.43
N PHE A 4 -34.05 6.99 8.76
CA PHE A 4 -33.12 6.24 9.61
C PHE A 4 -33.45 4.74 9.59
N LEU A 5 -34.73 4.40 9.60
CA LEU A 5 -35.23 3.03 9.48
C LEU A 5 -34.95 2.43 8.08
N ASP A 6 -35.15 3.19 7.01
CA ASP A 6 -34.79 2.77 5.64
C ASP A 6 -33.28 2.56 5.43
N ARG A 7 -32.47 3.25 6.24
CA ARG A 7 -31.01 3.08 6.24
C ARG A 7 -30.62 1.82 7.01
N LEU A 8 -31.30 1.52 8.11
CA LEU A 8 -31.12 0.29 8.89
C LEU A 8 -31.55 -0.95 8.11
N GLU A 9 -32.68 -0.91 7.39
CA GLU A 9 -33.11 -2.02 6.55
C GLU A 9 -32.14 -2.31 5.39
N ARG A 10 -31.59 -1.25 4.76
CA ARG A 10 -30.55 -1.42 3.73
C ARG A 10 -29.28 -2.05 4.29
N ILE A 11 -28.88 -1.67 5.50
CA ILE A 11 -27.74 -2.26 6.20
C ILE A 11 -28.00 -3.75 6.52
N HIS A 12 -29.20 -4.09 6.99
CA HIS A 12 -29.59 -5.48 7.25
C HIS A 12 -29.54 -6.35 5.98
N LYS A 13 -30.08 -5.85 4.86
CA LYS A 13 -30.05 -6.59 3.57
C LYS A 13 -28.62 -6.81 3.04
N VAL A 14 -27.72 -5.84 3.22
CA VAL A 14 -26.30 -5.98 2.83
C VAL A 14 -25.56 -6.95 3.76
N GLN A 15 -25.87 -6.94 5.06
CA GLN A 15 -25.32 -7.89 6.02
C GLN A 15 -25.74 -9.33 5.72
N ASP A 16 -27.01 -9.58 5.40
CA ASP A 16 -27.49 -10.91 5.00
C ASP A 16 -26.84 -11.40 3.70
N ARG A 17 -26.64 -10.51 2.73
CA ARG A 17 -25.96 -10.85 1.48
C ARG A 17 -24.49 -11.24 1.72
N ASN A 18 -23.76 -10.48 2.52
CA ASN A 18 -22.35 -10.76 2.80
C ASN A 18 -22.16 -12.00 3.69
N LEU A 19 -23.08 -12.27 4.62
CA LEU A 19 -23.09 -13.51 5.41
C LEU A 19 -23.38 -14.74 4.54
N ARG A 20 -24.33 -14.64 3.60
CA ARG A 20 -24.63 -15.72 2.64
C ARG A 20 -23.43 -16.02 1.74
N ILE A 21 -22.76 -14.99 1.23
CA ILE A 21 -21.54 -15.14 0.42
C ILE A 21 -20.43 -15.78 1.26
N ARG A 22 -20.20 -15.31 2.49
CA ARG A 22 -19.18 -15.89 3.37
C ARG A 22 -19.46 -17.36 3.71
N ASN A 23 -20.71 -17.71 3.99
CA ASN A 23 -21.13 -19.07 4.30
C ASN A 23 -21.11 -20.00 3.06
N GLN A 24 -21.13 -19.43 1.85
CA GLN A 24 -20.96 -20.16 0.59
C GLN A 24 -19.49 -20.55 0.33
N PHE A 25 -18.54 -19.68 0.71
CA PHE A 25 -17.11 -19.93 0.53
C PHE A 25 -16.44 -20.64 1.73
N PHE A 26 -17.05 -20.60 2.92
CA PHE A 26 -16.53 -21.23 4.14
C PHE A 26 -17.63 -22.02 4.88
N PRO A 27 -18.08 -23.18 4.36
CA PRO A 27 -19.20 -23.94 4.92
C PRO A 27 -18.93 -24.46 6.34
N GLU A 28 -17.67 -24.76 6.67
CA GLU A 28 -17.21 -25.19 8.01
C GLU A 28 -17.33 -24.10 9.09
N ARG A 29 -17.53 -22.84 8.71
CA ARG A 29 -17.65 -21.69 9.64
C ARG A 29 -18.99 -20.97 9.53
N ARG A 30 -20.04 -21.74 9.24
CA ARG A 30 -21.40 -21.24 9.09
C ARG A 30 -21.90 -20.68 10.43
N VAL A 31 -22.26 -19.40 10.46
CA VAL A 31 -22.87 -18.76 11.63
C VAL A 31 -24.37 -18.64 11.38
N ASP A 32 -25.15 -19.51 12.02
CA ASP A 32 -26.62 -19.44 12.01
C ASP A 32 -27.10 -18.58 13.20
N PHE A 33 -27.49 -17.33 12.91
CA PHE A 33 -27.96 -16.40 13.94
C PHE A 33 -29.30 -16.82 14.58
N GLU A 34 -30.11 -17.63 13.90
CA GLU A 34 -31.41 -18.09 14.43
C GLU A 34 -31.30 -19.24 15.45
N LYS A 35 -30.18 -19.99 15.47
CA LYS A 35 -30.04 -21.16 16.37
C LYS A 35 -29.27 -20.89 17.67
N ASN A 36 -28.61 -19.74 17.81
CA ASN A 36 -27.84 -19.43 19.03
C ASN A 36 -28.53 -18.34 19.87
N SER A 37 -29.63 -18.71 20.50
CA SER A 37 -30.27 -17.92 21.56
C SER A 37 -29.53 -17.97 22.91
N PHE A 38 -28.43 -18.71 23.01
CA PHE A 38 -27.62 -18.83 24.24
C PHE A 38 -26.19 -18.31 24.04
N ILE A 39 -26.05 -16.99 23.94
CA ILE A 39 -24.76 -16.33 24.16
C ILE A 39 -24.87 -15.57 25.47
N LYS A 40 -24.06 -15.96 26.47
CA LYS A 40 -24.02 -15.29 27.79
C LYS A 40 -23.75 -13.79 27.59
N LYS A 41 -24.36 -12.95 28.43
CA LYS A 41 -24.37 -11.47 28.29
C LYS A 41 -22.96 -10.85 28.13
N GLU A 42 -21.94 -11.49 28.70
CA GLU A 42 -20.52 -11.12 28.62
C GLU A 42 -19.88 -11.47 27.27
N GLU A 43 -20.15 -12.64 26.71
CA GLU A 43 -19.71 -13.01 25.36
C GLU A 43 -20.44 -12.21 24.29
N LYS A 44 -21.70 -11.83 24.54
CA LYS A 44 -22.47 -10.95 23.64
C LYS A 44 -21.84 -9.56 23.60
N HIS A 45 -21.34 -9.04 24.72
CA HIS A 45 -20.56 -7.79 24.76
C HIS A 45 -19.19 -7.92 24.08
N SER A 46 -18.49 -9.03 24.25
CA SER A 46 -17.22 -9.30 23.54
C SER A 46 -17.44 -9.42 22.03
N PHE A 47 -18.47 -10.14 21.59
CA PHE A 47 -18.88 -10.24 20.19
C PHE A 47 -19.40 -8.92 19.63
N LEU A 48 -20.19 -8.15 20.40
CA LEU A 48 -20.64 -6.81 20.01
C LEU A 48 -19.49 -5.80 19.99
N ASN A 49 -18.46 -5.96 20.82
CA ASN A 49 -17.26 -5.13 20.78
C ASN A 49 -16.32 -5.54 19.65
N LEU A 50 -16.25 -6.82 19.30
CA LEU A 50 -15.57 -7.34 18.12
C LEU A 50 -16.29 -6.88 16.83
N PHE A 51 -17.63 -6.90 16.83
CA PHE A 51 -18.46 -6.38 15.74
C PHE A 51 -18.52 -4.85 15.71
N ARG A 52 -18.43 -4.13 16.85
CA ARG A 52 -18.30 -2.66 16.88
C ARG A 52 -16.91 -2.23 16.43
N ARG A 53 -15.85 -2.97 16.78
CA ARG A 53 -14.51 -2.83 16.19
C ARG A 53 -14.55 -3.05 14.68
N ASN A 54 -15.32 -4.03 14.19
CA ASN A 54 -15.50 -4.25 12.75
C ASN A 54 -16.46 -3.26 12.05
N ARG A 55 -17.45 -2.68 12.73
CA ARG A 55 -18.42 -1.71 12.15
C ARG A 55 -17.99 -0.25 12.21
N TYR A 56 -16.94 0.07 12.96
CA TYR A 56 -16.26 1.38 12.95
C TYR A 56 -14.85 1.28 12.35
N MET A 57 -14.60 0.30 11.47
CA MET A 57 -13.46 0.36 10.56
C MET A 57 -13.62 1.65 9.75
N SER A 58 -12.76 2.65 9.98
CA SER A 58 -12.68 3.83 9.13
C SER A 58 -12.59 3.32 7.70
N GLN A 59 -13.63 3.55 6.90
CA GLN A 59 -13.70 2.98 5.57
C GLN A 59 -12.74 3.78 4.68
N LYS A 60 -11.47 3.38 4.70
CA LYS A 60 -10.40 4.10 4.04
C LYS A 60 -10.54 3.99 2.53
N ILE A 61 -10.13 5.04 1.84
CA ILE A 61 -10.00 5.06 0.38
C ILE A 61 -8.50 5.08 0.07
N ALA A 62 -8.05 4.10 -0.70
CA ALA A 62 -6.68 3.99 -1.17
C ALA A 62 -6.53 4.54 -2.59
N LEU A 63 -5.41 5.19 -2.86
CA LEU A 63 -4.91 5.44 -4.22
C LEU A 63 -3.55 4.75 -4.39
N VAL A 64 -3.40 3.93 -5.41
CA VAL A 64 -2.13 3.29 -5.78
C VAL A 64 -1.58 3.92 -7.06
N ALA A 65 -0.41 4.54 -6.96
CA ALA A 65 0.37 5.00 -8.11
C ALA A 65 1.53 4.04 -8.38
N GLY A 66 1.87 3.83 -9.66
CA GLY A 66 2.79 2.76 -10.06
C GLY A 66 2.16 1.37 -10.02
N ALA A 67 0.83 1.30 -10.21
CA ALA A 67 0.00 0.09 -10.16
C ALA A 67 0.49 -1.08 -11.05
N THR A 68 1.17 -0.79 -12.16
CA THR A 68 1.67 -1.82 -13.09
C THR A 68 3.08 -2.34 -12.73
N GLY A 69 3.76 -1.71 -11.77
CA GLY A 69 5.06 -2.16 -11.27
C GLY A 69 4.94 -3.33 -10.28
N LEU A 70 6.06 -3.99 -9.97
CA LEU A 70 6.11 -5.17 -9.10
C LEU A 70 5.35 -4.98 -7.77
N ILE A 71 5.67 -3.93 -7.01
CA ILE A 71 5.04 -3.67 -5.71
C ILE A 71 3.60 -3.18 -5.90
N GLY A 72 3.34 -2.35 -6.92
CA GLY A 72 2.01 -1.83 -7.21
C GLY A 72 1.00 -2.93 -7.53
N LYS A 73 1.39 -3.94 -8.33
CA LYS A 73 0.55 -5.12 -8.60
C LYS A 73 0.22 -5.87 -7.31
N CYS A 74 1.23 -6.17 -6.49
CA CYS A 74 1.00 -6.82 -5.20
C CYS A 74 0.12 -5.98 -4.27
N LEU A 75 0.28 -4.66 -4.23
CA LEU A 75 -0.58 -3.78 -3.43
C LEU A 75 -2.03 -3.86 -3.88
N LEU A 76 -2.31 -3.81 -5.18
CA LEU A 76 -3.69 -3.88 -5.67
C LEU A 76 -4.36 -5.19 -5.32
N GLU A 77 -3.64 -6.31 -5.45
CA GLU A 77 -4.15 -7.63 -5.03
C GLU A 77 -4.47 -7.66 -3.54
N GLU A 78 -3.54 -7.24 -2.67
CA GLU A 78 -3.71 -7.29 -1.21
C GLU A 78 -4.79 -6.28 -0.75
N LEU A 79 -4.85 -5.08 -1.35
CA LEU A 79 -5.87 -4.08 -1.06
C LEU A 79 -7.27 -4.54 -1.52
N SER A 80 -7.38 -5.27 -2.63
CA SER A 80 -8.66 -5.80 -3.12
C SER A 80 -9.29 -6.81 -2.15
N GLN A 81 -8.46 -7.43 -1.29
CA GLN A 81 -8.85 -8.41 -0.28
C GLN A 81 -8.96 -7.81 1.13
N SER A 82 -8.59 -6.54 1.31
CA SER A 82 -8.58 -5.89 2.62
C SER A 82 -9.98 -5.38 2.99
N SER A 83 -10.43 -5.72 4.21
CA SER A 83 -11.65 -5.15 4.79
C SER A 83 -11.45 -3.75 5.36
N TYR A 84 -10.21 -3.23 5.41
CA TYR A 84 -9.90 -1.88 5.89
C TYR A 84 -10.15 -0.80 4.84
N TYR A 85 -10.11 -1.15 3.55
CA TYR A 85 -10.31 -0.24 2.44
C TYR A 85 -11.64 -0.50 1.75
N GLN A 86 -12.54 0.50 1.74
CA GLN A 86 -13.83 0.37 1.04
C GLN A 86 -13.71 0.54 -0.47
N LYS A 87 -12.66 1.25 -0.90
CA LYS A 87 -12.46 1.64 -2.28
C LYS A 87 -10.98 1.80 -2.56
N VAL A 88 -10.57 1.28 -3.70
CA VAL A 88 -9.19 1.34 -4.17
C VAL A 88 -9.18 1.92 -5.57
N TYR A 89 -8.41 2.98 -5.73
CA TYR A 89 -8.11 3.61 -7.01
C TYR A 89 -6.73 3.20 -7.49
N ALA A 90 -6.59 2.92 -8.78
CA ALA A 90 -5.30 2.76 -9.44
C ALA A 90 -5.05 3.93 -10.39
N LEU A 91 -3.98 4.70 -10.16
CA LEU A 91 -3.52 5.71 -11.10
C LEU A 91 -2.64 5.05 -12.16
N VAL A 92 -3.18 4.96 -13.37
CA VAL A 92 -2.57 4.26 -14.51
C VAL A 92 -2.45 5.21 -15.71
N ARG A 93 -1.43 5.00 -16.54
CA ARG A 93 -1.25 5.79 -17.77
C ARG A 93 -2.14 5.31 -18.92
N ARG A 94 -2.59 4.06 -18.86
CA ARG A 94 -3.42 3.38 -19.87
C ARG A 94 -4.40 2.47 -19.14
N PRO A 95 -5.62 2.29 -19.67
CA PRO A 95 -6.60 1.38 -19.05
C PRO A 95 -6.07 -0.05 -19.05
N GLY A 96 -6.25 -0.73 -17.91
CA GLY A 96 -5.82 -2.11 -17.67
C GLY A 96 -6.96 -3.07 -17.34
N ASN A 97 -8.18 -2.57 -17.15
CA ASN A 97 -9.37 -3.34 -16.73
C ASN A 97 -9.12 -4.21 -15.48
N ILE A 98 -8.45 -3.65 -14.47
CA ILE A 98 -8.16 -4.37 -13.22
C ILE A 98 -9.47 -4.63 -12.47
N THR A 99 -9.80 -5.91 -12.28
CA THR A 99 -11.06 -6.32 -11.63
C THR A 99 -11.13 -5.84 -10.18
N GLY A 100 -12.24 -5.21 -9.80
CA GLY A 100 -12.48 -4.74 -8.43
C GLY A 100 -11.74 -3.45 -8.05
N ILE A 101 -11.04 -2.83 -9.00
CA ILE A 101 -10.28 -1.59 -8.80
C ILE A 101 -10.81 -0.52 -9.76
N GLU A 102 -10.97 0.72 -9.28
CA GLU A 102 -11.34 1.84 -10.15
C GLU A 102 -10.08 2.50 -10.72
N GLU A 103 -9.96 2.53 -12.04
CA GLU A 103 -8.81 3.11 -12.72
C GLU A 103 -8.99 4.60 -12.97
N ILE A 104 -8.00 5.39 -12.54
CA ILE A 104 -7.83 6.78 -12.93
C ILE A 104 -6.81 6.78 -14.06
N VAL A 105 -7.28 6.91 -15.29
CA VAL A 105 -6.41 6.94 -16.47
C VAL A 105 -5.90 8.36 -16.69
N SER A 106 -4.62 8.60 -16.39
CA SER A 106 -3.99 9.92 -16.55
C SER A 106 -2.48 9.77 -16.69
N ASP A 107 -1.88 10.64 -17.50
CA ASP A 107 -0.42 10.80 -17.52
C ASP A 107 0.00 11.71 -16.35
N TYR A 108 1.16 11.45 -15.75
CA TYR A 108 1.71 12.28 -14.68
C TYR A 108 2.04 13.70 -15.16
N GLU A 109 2.35 13.86 -16.46
CA GLU A 109 2.54 15.15 -17.11
C GLU A 109 1.27 16.01 -17.09
N SER A 110 0.14 15.41 -17.48
CA SER A 110 -1.16 16.08 -17.57
C SER A 110 -2.01 15.95 -16.30
N LEU A 111 -1.53 15.23 -15.28
CA LEU A 111 -2.21 15.08 -14.01
C LEU A 111 -2.46 16.48 -13.42
N VAL A 112 -3.69 16.70 -12.98
CA VAL A 112 -4.12 17.90 -12.27
C VAL A 112 -4.87 17.49 -11.02
N ALA A 113 -4.84 18.29 -9.95
CA ALA A 113 -5.55 17.93 -8.72
C ALA A 113 -7.04 17.64 -8.99
N ALA A 114 -7.69 18.38 -9.89
CA ALA A 114 -9.10 18.21 -10.24
C ALA A 114 -9.47 16.80 -10.75
N SER A 115 -8.53 16.06 -11.38
CA SER A 115 -8.79 14.71 -11.90
C SER A 115 -8.72 13.63 -10.82
N LEU A 116 -8.23 13.95 -9.62
CA LEU A 116 -8.20 13.04 -8.48
C LEU A 116 -9.52 13.05 -7.71
N PRO A 117 -10.04 11.88 -7.31
CA PRO A 117 -11.24 11.79 -6.49
C PRO A 117 -11.03 12.48 -5.14
N LYS A 118 -12.13 12.97 -4.56
CA LYS A 118 -12.12 13.49 -3.18
C LYS A 118 -12.00 12.33 -2.19
N GLU A 119 -11.62 12.65 -0.96
CA GLU A 119 -11.64 11.72 0.17
C GLU A 119 -10.67 10.54 0.09
N ILE A 120 -9.68 10.58 -0.82
CA ILE A 120 -8.53 9.66 -0.74
C ILE A 120 -7.91 9.81 0.64
N THR A 121 -7.85 8.72 1.42
CA THR A 121 -7.31 8.76 2.78
C THR A 121 -5.82 8.43 2.81
N ASP A 122 -5.43 7.38 2.08
CA ASP A 122 -4.06 6.86 2.02
C ASP A 122 -3.61 6.76 0.57
N VAL A 123 -2.42 7.26 0.28
CA VAL A 123 -1.80 7.18 -1.05
C VAL A 123 -0.58 6.27 -0.97
N PHE A 124 -0.57 5.22 -1.78
CA PHE A 124 0.54 4.31 -1.95
C PHE A 124 1.27 4.63 -3.26
N CYS A 125 2.43 5.26 -3.16
CA CYS A 125 3.26 5.64 -4.29
C CYS A 125 4.37 4.61 -4.52
N CYS A 126 4.18 3.76 -5.53
CA CYS A 126 5.15 2.79 -6.01
C CYS A 126 5.80 3.23 -7.32
N LEU A 127 5.83 4.53 -7.58
CA LEU A 127 6.54 5.08 -8.73
C LEU A 127 8.05 4.89 -8.57
N GLY A 128 8.65 4.46 -9.67
CA GLY A 128 10.08 4.35 -9.81
C GLY A 128 10.41 3.75 -11.16
N THR A 129 11.44 4.30 -11.80
CA THR A 129 12.02 3.75 -13.02
C THR A 129 13.47 3.34 -12.77
N THR A 130 14.12 2.76 -13.77
CA THR A 130 15.57 2.63 -13.80
C THR A 130 16.13 3.69 -14.73
N ILE A 131 17.40 4.08 -14.56
CA ILE A 131 18.05 4.99 -15.50
C ILE A 131 18.02 4.42 -16.92
N SER A 132 18.21 3.11 -17.07
CA SER A 132 18.12 2.42 -18.36
C SER A 132 16.74 2.59 -19.02
N LYS A 133 15.66 2.43 -18.26
CA LYS A 133 14.28 2.55 -18.75
C LYS A 133 13.84 4.00 -18.94
N ALA A 134 14.38 4.91 -18.14
CA ALA A 134 14.17 6.34 -18.29
C ALA A 134 14.88 6.91 -19.53
N GLY A 135 15.96 6.26 -19.97
CA GLY A 135 16.82 6.71 -21.07
C GLY A 135 17.76 7.88 -20.71
N SER A 136 17.48 8.63 -19.64
CA SER A 136 18.33 9.72 -19.17
C SER A 136 18.22 9.94 -17.65
N GLN A 137 19.21 10.63 -17.08
CA GLN A 137 19.16 11.06 -15.68
C GLN A 137 18.01 12.06 -15.43
N GLU A 138 17.75 12.94 -16.38
CA GLU A 138 16.64 13.91 -16.32
C GLU A 138 15.29 13.19 -16.24
N ASN A 139 15.03 12.23 -17.14
CA ASN A 139 13.81 11.43 -17.13
C ASN A 139 13.69 10.59 -15.86
N PHE A 140 14.82 10.08 -15.34
CA PHE A 140 14.82 9.36 -14.07
C PHE A 140 14.39 10.30 -12.94
N ARG A 141 14.96 11.51 -12.85
CA ARG A 141 14.58 12.52 -11.85
C ARG A 141 13.11 12.90 -11.98
N LYS A 142 12.64 13.10 -13.21
CA LYS A 142 11.25 13.43 -13.50
C LYS A 142 10.27 12.40 -12.92
N VAL A 143 10.56 11.12 -13.11
CA VAL A 143 9.72 10.02 -12.60
C VAL A 143 9.87 9.80 -11.09
N ASP A 144 11.12 9.71 -10.60
CA ASP A 144 11.41 9.27 -9.23
C ASP A 144 11.38 10.42 -8.20
N HIS A 145 11.30 11.67 -8.65
CA HIS A 145 11.21 12.86 -7.78
C HIS A 145 10.00 13.73 -8.14
N GLU A 146 9.96 14.27 -9.35
CA GLU A 146 8.98 15.31 -9.69
C GLU A 146 7.54 14.78 -9.72
N TYR A 147 7.29 13.65 -10.39
CA TYR A 147 5.97 13.03 -10.42
C TYR A 147 5.50 12.57 -9.05
N VAL A 148 6.41 12.08 -8.22
CA VAL A 148 6.12 11.70 -6.83
C VAL A 148 5.65 12.91 -6.03
N LEU A 149 6.39 14.02 -6.09
CA LEU A 149 6.02 15.26 -5.39
C LEU A 149 4.73 15.88 -5.94
N LYS A 150 4.53 15.85 -7.26
CA LYS A 150 3.30 16.34 -7.90
C LYS A 150 2.09 15.56 -7.40
N LEU A 151 2.15 14.23 -7.40
CA LEU A 151 1.10 13.37 -6.87
C LEU A 151 0.86 13.64 -5.38
N ALA A 152 1.92 13.77 -4.60
CA ALA A 152 1.83 14.03 -3.17
C ALA A 152 1.13 15.37 -2.87
N LYS A 153 1.49 16.44 -3.57
CA LYS A 153 0.84 17.76 -3.43
C LYS A 153 -0.65 17.68 -3.77
N PHE A 154 -0.99 17.13 -4.92
CA PHE A 154 -2.38 17.07 -5.37
C PHE A 154 -3.26 16.18 -4.51
N THR A 155 -2.74 15.04 -4.05
CA THR A 155 -3.49 14.18 -3.14
C THR A 155 -3.66 14.83 -1.76
N LYS A 156 -2.66 15.56 -1.26
CA LYS A 156 -2.77 16.35 -0.03
C LYS A 156 -3.86 17.42 -0.16
N GLU A 157 -3.92 18.15 -1.27
CA GLU A 157 -4.98 19.12 -1.58
C GLU A 157 -6.38 18.48 -1.59
N LYS A 158 -6.48 17.19 -1.95
CA LYS A 158 -7.72 16.40 -1.93
C LYS A 158 -8.07 15.79 -0.57
N GLY A 159 -7.27 16.07 0.46
CA GLY A 159 -7.52 15.62 1.82
C GLY A 159 -6.81 14.32 2.22
N ALA A 160 -5.85 13.84 1.42
CA ALA A 160 -5.05 12.69 1.81
C ALA A 160 -4.32 12.94 3.13
N ARG A 161 -4.50 11.99 4.06
CA ARG A 161 -3.93 12.04 5.41
C ARG A 161 -2.58 11.34 5.45
N SER A 162 -2.44 10.25 4.70
CA SER A 162 -1.24 9.44 4.64
C SER A 162 -0.65 9.39 3.23
N PHE A 163 0.67 9.48 3.14
CA PHE A 163 1.43 9.20 1.93
C PHE A 163 2.49 8.16 2.22
N LEU A 164 2.46 7.02 1.53
CA LEU A 164 3.37 5.91 1.71
C LEU A 164 4.13 5.72 0.40
N VAL A 165 5.45 5.94 0.41
CA VAL A 165 6.29 5.94 -0.79
C VAL A 165 7.34 4.85 -0.74
N VAL A 166 7.57 4.20 -1.88
CA VAL A 166 8.72 3.30 -2.07
C VAL A 166 9.93 4.11 -2.54
N SER A 167 10.90 4.23 -1.63
CA SER A 167 12.23 4.77 -1.87
C SER A 167 13.23 3.62 -2.07
N ALA A 168 14.45 3.76 -1.55
CA ALA A 168 15.51 2.76 -1.66
C ALA A 168 16.45 2.78 -0.44
N LEU A 169 17.02 1.63 -0.13
CA LEU A 169 18.11 1.54 0.85
C LEU A 169 19.28 2.43 0.43
N GLY A 170 19.80 3.24 1.36
CA GLY A 170 20.91 4.17 1.09
C GLY A 170 20.50 5.48 0.41
N ALA A 171 19.20 5.79 0.30
CA ALA A 171 18.72 7.11 -0.11
C ALA A 171 19.28 8.21 0.80
N ASP A 172 19.99 9.16 0.21
CA ASP A 172 20.64 10.28 0.89
C ASP A 172 20.82 11.45 -0.08
N PRO A 173 20.23 12.65 0.17
CA PRO A 173 20.37 13.80 -0.71
C PRO A 173 21.82 14.28 -0.89
N LYS A 174 22.76 13.86 -0.05
CA LYS A 174 24.19 14.17 -0.16
C LYS A 174 25.00 13.08 -0.88
N SER A 175 24.37 12.00 -1.33
CA SER A 175 25.04 10.88 -1.99
C SER A 175 25.73 11.30 -3.30
N PHE A 176 26.94 10.79 -3.54
CA PHE A 176 27.61 10.89 -4.83
C PHE A 176 26.93 10.03 -5.91
N VAL A 177 26.31 8.91 -5.52
CA VAL A 177 25.52 8.05 -6.41
C VAL A 177 24.21 8.74 -6.76
N PHE A 178 24.02 9.06 -8.05
CA PHE A 178 22.86 9.79 -8.58
C PHE A 178 21.52 9.20 -8.16
N TYR A 179 21.36 7.87 -8.27
CA TYR A 179 20.14 7.16 -7.87
C TYR A 179 19.76 7.43 -6.40
N ASN A 180 20.70 7.22 -5.48
CA ASN A 180 20.50 7.44 -4.04
C ASN A 180 20.27 8.91 -3.72
N ARG A 181 20.92 9.82 -4.46
CA ARG A 181 20.75 11.26 -4.31
C ARG A 181 19.33 11.71 -4.64
N VAL A 182 18.83 11.34 -5.82
CA VAL A 182 17.46 11.67 -6.25
C VAL A 182 16.41 11.11 -5.28
N LYS A 183 16.58 9.86 -4.83
CA LYS A 183 15.67 9.27 -3.82
C LYS A 183 15.73 10.00 -2.48
N GLY A 184 16.92 10.36 -1.99
CA GLY A 184 17.05 11.12 -0.75
C GLY A 184 16.51 12.55 -0.84
N GLU A 185 16.66 13.21 -1.99
CA GLU A 185 16.04 14.51 -2.27
C GLU A 185 14.51 14.41 -2.30
N MET A 186 13.96 13.36 -2.93
CA MET A 186 12.52 13.10 -2.98
C MET A 186 11.96 12.91 -1.57
N GLU A 187 12.63 12.11 -0.73
CA GLU A 187 12.23 11.92 0.66
C GLU A 187 12.21 13.25 1.42
N LYS A 188 13.30 14.02 1.36
CA LYS A 188 13.42 15.31 2.04
C LYS A 188 12.36 16.32 1.60
N ASP A 189 11.96 16.30 0.34
CA ASP A 189 10.92 17.19 -0.17
C ASP A 189 9.51 16.72 0.19
N LEU A 190 9.26 15.41 0.26
CA LEU A 190 7.99 14.85 0.76
C LEU A 190 7.73 15.22 2.23
N GLU A 191 8.77 15.25 3.06
CA GLU A 191 8.66 15.64 4.48
C GLU A 191 8.04 17.04 4.64
N LYS A 192 8.26 17.94 3.69
CA LYS A 192 7.78 19.33 3.72
C LYS A 192 6.30 19.48 3.35
N ILE A 193 5.66 18.45 2.79
CA ILE A 193 4.26 18.52 2.34
C ILE A 193 3.27 18.50 3.52
N GLY A 194 3.67 17.94 4.66
CA GLY A 194 2.86 17.97 5.89
C GLY A 194 1.69 16.99 5.89
N PHE A 195 1.88 15.76 5.42
CA PHE A 195 0.92 14.68 5.68
C PHE A 195 0.82 14.39 7.18
N SER A 196 -0.36 13.94 7.65
CA SER A 196 -0.50 13.45 9.03
C SER A 196 0.40 12.23 9.26
N PHE A 197 0.58 11.43 8.22
CA PHE A 197 1.55 10.34 8.18
C PHE A 197 2.32 10.31 6.86
N LEU A 198 3.65 10.24 6.94
CA LEU A 198 4.53 9.97 5.81
C LEU A 198 5.32 8.69 6.09
N GLY A 199 5.04 7.63 5.32
CA GLY A 199 5.77 6.38 5.37
C GLY A 199 6.77 6.28 4.23
N ILE A 200 8.06 6.23 4.54
CA ILE A 200 9.14 6.10 3.57
C ILE A 200 9.72 4.70 3.67
N PHE A 201 9.53 3.89 2.63
CA PHE A 201 9.95 2.50 2.59
C PHE A 201 11.24 2.40 1.79
N ARG A 202 12.34 2.01 2.43
CA ARG A 202 13.67 1.84 1.83
C ARG A 202 14.00 0.35 1.70
N PRO A 203 13.38 -0.38 0.76
CA PRO A 203 13.70 -1.78 0.53
C PRO A 203 15.13 -1.92 0.00
N SER A 204 15.70 -3.09 0.25
CA SER A 204 16.91 -3.58 -0.39
C SER A 204 16.63 -4.03 -1.83
N LEU A 205 17.47 -4.91 -2.38
CA LEU A 205 17.23 -5.52 -3.68
C LEU A 205 15.87 -6.24 -3.69
N LEU A 206 15.03 -5.92 -4.68
CA LEU A 206 13.69 -6.49 -4.77
C LEU A 206 13.71 -7.79 -5.55
N GLU A 207 13.26 -8.87 -4.91
CA GLU A 207 13.02 -10.17 -5.55
C GLU A 207 11.59 -10.25 -6.11
N GLY A 208 11.44 -10.88 -7.28
CA GLY A 208 10.17 -11.16 -7.93
C GLY A 208 10.30 -11.26 -9.45
N GLU A 209 9.38 -11.98 -10.09
CA GLU A 209 9.34 -12.07 -11.55
C GLU A 209 9.06 -10.69 -12.15
N ARG A 210 10.06 -10.16 -12.85
CA ARG A 210 9.95 -8.99 -13.71
C ARG A 210 10.37 -9.42 -15.10
N GLU A 211 9.75 -8.82 -16.12
CA GLU A 211 10.21 -8.97 -17.50
C GLU A 211 11.59 -8.35 -17.73
N GLU A 212 12.05 -7.46 -16.85
CA GLU A 212 13.30 -6.71 -17.03
C GLU A 212 14.18 -6.75 -15.78
N VAL A 213 15.44 -7.14 -16.02
CA VAL A 213 16.52 -7.22 -15.04
C VAL A 213 17.13 -5.82 -14.86
N ARG A 214 17.16 -5.29 -13.63
CA ARG A 214 17.83 -4.01 -13.33
C ARG A 214 19.35 -4.16 -13.58
N PRO A 215 20.08 -3.12 -14.02
CA PRO A 215 21.53 -3.19 -14.12
C PRO A 215 22.13 -3.56 -12.76
N GLY A 216 22.70 -4.77 -12.65
CA GLY A 216 23.22 -5.36 -11.40
C GLY A 216 22.52 -6.64 -10.92
N GLU A 217 21.33 -7.00 -11.44
CA GLU A 217 20.56 -8.15 -10.93
C GLU A 217 21.13 -9.53 -11.35
N VAL A 218 21.91 -9.67 -12.44
CA VAL A 218 22.47 -10.99 -12.83
C VAL A 218 23.58 -11.46 -11.87
N VAL A 219 24.49 -10.55 -11.48
CA VAL A 219 25.58 -10.87 -10.53
C VAL A 219 25.05 -10.82 -9.08
N GLY A 220 24.10 -9.92 -8.80
CA GLY A 220 23.51 -9.74 -7.48
C GLY A 220 22.66 -10.91 -7.00
N HIS A 221 21.90 -11.60 -7.85
CA HIS A 221 21.05 -12.73 -7.42
C HIS A 221 21.85 -13.97 -7.00
N LEU A 222 22.96 -14.27 -7.68
CA LEU A 222 23.83 -15.40 -7.34
C LEU A 222 24.61 -15.12 -6.04
N VAL A 223 25.15 -13.90 -5.91
CA VAL A 223 25.83 -13.44 -4.71
C VAL A 223 24.85 -13.38 -3.54
N ALA A 224 23.66 -12.78 -3.70
CA ALA A 224 22.65 -12.68 -2.64
C ALA A 224 22.23 -14.06 -2.12
N LYS A 225 22.02 -15.08 -2.95
CA LYS A 225 21.71 -16.45 -2.47
C LYS A 225 22.80 -17.02 -1.56
N ILE A 226 24.06 -16.69 -1.81
CA ILE A 226 25.22 -17.17 -1.04
C ILE A 226 25.42 -16.32 0.23
N VAL A 227 25.27 -14.99 0.15
CA VAL A 227 25.54 -14.10 1.30
C VAL A 227 24.31 -13.95 2.22
N ASN A 228 23.09 -14.09 1.72
CA ASN A 228 21.85 -13.93 2.50
C ASN A 228 21.86 -14.77 3.80
N PRO A 229 22.25 -16.07 3.82
CA PRO A 229 22.34 -16.85 5.05
C PRO A 229 23.28 -16.25 6.10
N PHE A 230 24.32 -15.51 5.69
CA PHE A 230 25.34 -14.93 6.57
C PHE A 230 25.03 -13.49 7.03
N LEU A 231 24.04 -12.81 6.44
CA LEU A 231 23.64 -11.46 6.85
C LEU A 231 22.76 -11.46 8.11
N TRP A 232 23.35 -11.62 9.30
CA TRP A 232 22.65 -11.59 10.61
C TRP A 232 22.90 -10.27 11.37
N GLY A 233 22.01 -9.91 12.30
CA GLY A 233 22.14 -8.65 13.05
C GLY A 233 21.90 -7.39 12.20
N GLY A 234 22.71 -6.34 12.40
CA GLY A 234 22.53 -5.02 11.78
C GLY A 234 22.69 -4.94 10.25
N ILE A 235 23.11 -6.04 9.61
CA ILE A 235 23.28 -6.16 8.15
C ILE A 235 22.10 -6.89 7.47
N ARG A 236 21.07 -7.32 8.23
CA ARG A 236 19.86 -7.94 7.68
C ARG A 236 19.16 -7.07 6.63
N LYS A 237 19.30 -5.75 6.72
CA LYS A 237 18.74 -4.78 5.77
C LYS A 237 19.26 -4.91 4.35
N TYR A 238 20.36 -5.62 4.11
CA TYR A 238 20.90 -5.84 2.75
C TYR A 238 20.36 -7.11 2.08
N ARG A 239 19.68 -8.00 2.82
CA ARG A 239 19.03 -9.17 2.24
C ARG A 239 17.94 -8.74 1.28
N SER A 240 17.82 -9.43 0.15
CA SER A 240 16.72 -9.19 -0.78
C SER A 240 15.36 -9.28 -0.12
N ILE A 241 14.38 -8.55 -0.65
CA ILE A 241 13.01 -8.53 -0.16
C ILE A 241 12.01 -8.69 -1.30
N HIS A 242 10.98 -9.52 -1.10
CA HIS A 242 9.98 -9.76 -2.12
C HIS A 242 9.02 -8.57 -2.26
N GLY A 243 8.60 -8.23 -3.48
CA GLY A 243 7.67 -7.12 -3.73
C GLY A 243 6.37 -7.21 -2.91
N ARG A 244 5.82 -8.42 -2.76
CA ARG A 244 4.65 -8.70 -1.91
C ARG A 244 4.90 -8.41 -0.43
N THR A 245 6.10 -8.65 0.09
CA THR A 245 6.47 -8.34 1.48
C THR A 245 6.44 -6.83 1.72
N VAL A 246 6.95 -6.04 0.77
CA VAL A 246 6.88 -4.57 0.83
C VAL A 246 5.42 -4.10 0.80
N ALA A 247 4.61 -4.61 -0.13
CA ALA A 247 3.19 -4.27 -0.23
C ALA A 247 2.43 -4.53 1.08
N LYS A 248 2.60 -5.73 1.67
CA LYS A 248 1.99 -6.09 2.96
C LYS A 248 2.44 -5.17 4.10
N ALA A 249 3.72 -4.85 4.16
CA ALA A 249 4.25 -3.93 5.17
C ALA A 249 3.65 -2.52 5.04
N MET A 250 3.50 -2.01 3.81
CA MET A 250 2.86 -0.71 3.56
C MET A 250 1.41 -0.69 4.06
N ILE A 251 0.63 -1.72 3.74
CA ILE A 251 -0.77 -1.83 4.16
C ILE A 251 -0.87 -1.91 5.69
N GLN A 252 -0.13 -2.82 6.33
CA GLN A 252 -0.18 -2.99 7.78
C GLN A 252 0.19 -1.71 8.54
N ILE A 253 1.16 -0.95 8.04
CA ILE A 253 1.55 0.31 8.66
C ILE A 253 0.46 1.35 8.48
N ALA A 254 -0.16 1.43 7.31
CA ALA A 254 -1.29 2.32 7.08
C ALA A 254 -2.48 1.98 7.99
N GLU A 255 -2.78 0.70 8.22
CA GLU A 255 -3.86 0.23 9.10
C GLU A 255 -3.66 0.59 10.58
N LYS A 256 -2.41 0.75 11.02
CA LYS A 256 -2.08 1.18 12.39
C LYS A 256 -2.31 2.68 12.64
N GLU A 257 -2.63 3.45 11.60
CA GLU A 257 -2.81 4.91 11.64
C GLU A 257 -1.73 5.67 12.43
N PRO A 258 -0.43 5.43 12.16
CA PRO A 258 0.65 6.16 12.81
C PRO A 258 0.60 7.65 12.46
N LYS A 259 1.35 8.46 13.21
CA LYS A 259 1.51 9.90 12.94
C LYS A 259 2.97 10.26 12.72
N GLY A 260 3.19 11.36 12.00
CA GLY A 260 4.50 11.91 11.69
C GLY A 260 5.21 11.16 10.57
N ILE A 261 6.53 11.26 10.55
CA ILE A 261 7.38 10.64 9.52
C ILE A 261 7.93 9.32 10.06
N ARG A 262 7.92 8.27 9.23
CA ARG A 262 8.54 6.97 9.53
C ARG A 262 9.34 6.50 8.33
N ILE A 263 10.63 6.29 8.54
CA ILE A 263 11.52 5.68 7.55
C ILE A 263 11.72 4.22 7.96
N LEU A 264 11.42 3.29 7.06
CA LEU A 264 11.57 1.86 7.28
C LEU A 264 12.60 1.30 6.32
N GLU A 265 13.74 0.85 6.87
CA GLU A 265 14.73 0.07 6.12
C GLU A 265 14.26 -1.38 5.93
N SER A 266 14.92 -2.10 5.02
CA SER A 266 14.45 -3.39 4.51
C SER A 266 14.19 -4.46 5.57
N ASP A 267 14.97 -4.51 6.64
CA ASP A 267 14.77 -5.43 7.76
C ASP A 267 13.44 -5.18 8.48
N ARG A 268 13.14 -3.91 8.78
CA ARG A 268 11.85 -3.51 9.37
C ARG A 268 10.70 -3.78 8.41
N ILE A 269 10.87 -3.52 7.11
CA ILE A 269 9.86 -3.87 6.11
C ILE A 269 9.58 -5.38 6.15
N ALA A 270 10.61 -6.22 6.25
CA ALA A 270 10.44 -7.66 6.36
C ALA A 270 9.70 -8.08 7.63
N ASP A 271 9.99 -7.46 8.79
CA ASP A 271 9.30 -7.76 10.05
C ASP A 271 7.78 -7.51 9.94
N PHE A 272 7.36 -6.41 9.31
CA PHE A 272 5.95 -6.13 9.05
C PHE A 272 5.37 -7.08 7.98
N GLY A 273 6.06 -7.26 6.85
CA GLY A 273 5.54 -8.02 5.73
C GLY A 273 5.42 -9.55 5.96
N GLN A 274 6.16 -10.11 6.92
CA GLN A 274 6.15 -11.55 7.24
C GLN A 274 5.04 -11.97 8.23
N LEU A 275 4.39 -11.03 8.92
CA LEU A 275 3.32 -11.31 9.89
C LEU A 275 2.04 -11.96 9.29
N TYR A 276 1.99 -12.16 7.97
CA TYR A 276 0.93 -12.88 7.25
C TYR A 276 1.25 -14.36 6.95
N LYS A 277 2.31 -14.94 7.51
CA LYS A 277 2.45 -16.40 7.53
C LYS A 277 1.50 -16.97 8.59
N THR A 278 0.22 -17.11 8.23
CA THR A 278 -0.70 -18.09 8.82
C THR A 278 -0.66 -19.36 8.00
#